data_AF-A0A9C7QFL0-F1
#
_entry.id   AF-A0A9C7QFL0-F1
#
_cell.length_a   1.000
_cell.length_b   1.000
_cell.length_c   1.000
_cell.angle_alpha   90.00
_cell.angle_beta   90.00
_cell.angle_gamma   90.00
#
_symmetry.space_group_name_H-M   'P 1'
#
loop_
_entity.id
_entity.type
_entity.pdbx_description
1 polymer ?
#
loop_
_entity_poly.entity_id
_entity_poly.type
_entity_poly.pdbx_seq_one_letter_code
_entity_poly.pdbx_strand_id
1 'polypeptide(L)' 'LLLHSCCAPCSSYCLEYLAQHFRITLLYYNPNISPREEFDKRTAELRRLVEELPMKYPA' A
#
# COMPACT_ATOMS: atom_id res chain seq x y z
N LEU A 1 0.77 6.49 -11.66
CA LEU A 1 1.97 6.61 -10.81
C LEU A 1 2.29 5.23 -10.25
N LEU A 2 3.51 4.74 -10.43
CA LEU A 2 3.98 3.53 -9.75
C LEU A 2 4.53 3.95 -8.37
N LEU A 3 3.98 3.41 -7.29
CA LEU A 3 4.37 3.76 -5.92
C LEU A 3 4.85 2.51 -5.17
N HIS A 4 6.05 2.59 -4.61
CA HIS A 4 6.58 1.55 -3.74
C HIS A 4 5.99 1.65 -2.32
N SER A 5 5.65 0.51 -1.73
CA SER A 5 5.30 0.40 -0.31
C SER A 5 5.95 -0.84 0.30
N CYS A 6 6.53 -0.68 1.49
CA CYS A 6 7.07 -1.79 2.28
C CYS A 6 6.13 -2.20 3.43
N CYS A 7 5.13 -1.36 3.76
CA CYS A 7 4.15 -1.59 4.82
C CYS A 7 2.97 -0.60 4.74
N ALA A 8 1.78 -0.97 5.23
CA ALA A 8 0.60 -0.08 5.24
C ALA A 8 0.84 1.30 5.89
N PRO A 9 1.39 1.41 7.13
CA PRO A 9 1.63 2.71 7.75
C PRO A 9 2.73 3.53 7.07
N CYS A 10 3.63 2.89 6.33
CA CYS A 10 4.68 3.56 5.56
C CYS A 10 4.08 4.37 4.39
N SER A 11 2.91 3.96 3.89
CA SER A 11 2.28 4.53 2.70
C SER A 11 0.94 5.20 2.95
N SER A 12 0.41 5.22 4.18
CA SER A 12 -0.97 5.69 4.47
C SER A 12 -1.21 7.13 4.00
N TYR A 13 -0.42 8.10 4.51
CA TYR A 13 -0.57 9.50 4.11
C TYR A 13 -0.24 9.73 2.62
N CYS A 14 0.81 9.07 2.11
CA CYS A 14 1.18 9.19 0.70
C CYS A 14 0.07 8.69 -0.22
N LEU A 15 -0.58 7.57 0.11
CA LEU A 15 -1.69 7.02 -0.65
C LEU A 15 -2.91 7.94 -0.56
N GLU A 16 -3.29 8.37 0.64
CA GLU A 16 -4.43 9.27 0.85
C GLU A 16 -4.30 10.55 -0.01
N TYR A 17 -3.14 11.19 0.05
CA TYR A 17 -2.88 12.41 -0.71
C TYR A 17 -2.80 12.14 -2.22
N LEU A 18 -1.96 11.20 -2.65
CA LEU A 18 -1.69 10.99 -4.08
C LEU A 18 -2.87 10.36 -4.82
N ALA A 19 -3.74 9.62 -4.14
CA ALA A 19 -4.92 9.01 -4.74
C ALA A 19 -5.92 10.04 -5.29
N GLN A 20 -5.86 11.30 -4.84
CA GLN A 20 -6.67 12.39 -5.36
C GLN A 20 -6.14 12.95 -6.69
N HIS A 21 -4.88 12.67 -7.01
CA HIS A 21 -4.15 13.27 -8.14
C HIS A 21 -3.77 12.25 -9.22
N PHE A 22 -3.54 10.99 -8.85
CA PHE A 22 -3.02 9.97 -9.75
C PHE A 22 -3.82 8.67 -9.67
N ARG A 23 -3.90 7.96 -10.80
CA ARG A 23 -4.15 6.52 -10.79
C ARG A 23 -2.88 5.83 -10.33
N ILE A 24 -2.94 5.13 -9.20
CA ILE A 24 -1.78 4.54 -8.53
C ILE A 24 -1.70 3.04 -8.84
N THR A 25 -0.51 2.56 -9.16
CA THR A 25 -0.14 1.14 -9.14
C THR A 25 0.80 0.94 -7.96
N LEU A 26 0.46 0.05 -7.02
CA LEU A 26 1.24 -0.22 -5.82
C LEU A 26 2.21 -1.38 -6.05
N LEU A 27 3.50 -1.14 -5.82
CA LEU A 27 4.53 -2.17 -5.75
C LEU A 27 4.82 -2.48 -4.29
N TYR A 28 4.36 -3.63 -3.81
CA TYR A 28 4.69 -4.12 -2.47
C TYR A 28 5.98 -4.93 -2.50
N TYR A 29 7.03 -4.45 -1.83
CA TYR A 29 8.32 -5.16 -1.78
C TYR A 29 9.12 -4.79 -0.53
N ASN A 30 9.61 -5.79 0.20
CA ASN A 30 10.63 -5.60 1.22
C ASN A 30 11.32 -6.95 1.52
N PRO A 31 12.54 -7.18 1.03
CA PRO A 31 13.22 -8.48 1.16
C PRO A 31 13.69 -8.77 2.60
N ASN A 32 13.62 -7.77 3.49
CA ASN A 32 14.04 -7.91 4.88
C ASN A 32 12.91 -8.39 5.81
N ILE A 33 11.70 -8.63 5.28
CA ILE A 33 10.59 -9.14 6.10
C ILE A 33 10.73 -10.66 6.25
N SER A 34 10.90 -11.08 7.50
CA SER A 34 10.96 -12.47 7.93
C SER A 34 10.30 -12.58 9.31
N PRO A 35 9.62 -13.68 9.65
CA PRO A 35 9.34 -14.83 8.78
C PRO A 35 8.22 -14.53 7.76
N ARG A 36 7.89 -15.49 6.88
CA ARG A 36 6.93 -15.31 5.78
C ARG A 36 5.56 -14.84 6.27
N GLU A 37 5.14 -15.28 7.44
CA GLU A 37 3.87 -14.92 8.06
C GLU A 37 3.77 -13.40 8.33
N GLU A 38 4.88 -12.74 8.67
CA GLU A 38 4.90 -11.28 8.86
C GLU A 38 4.75 -10.55 7.51
N PHE A 39 5.34 -11.09 6.44
CA PHE A 39 5.16 -10.55 5.09
C PHE A 39 3.70 -10.65 4.65
N ASP A 40 3.07 -11.80 4.85
CA ASP A 40 1.67 -12.01 4.50
C ASP A 40 0.75 -11.11 5.34
N LYS A 41 1.00 -10.98 6.64
CA LYS A 41 0.27 -10.07 7.54
C LYS A 41 0.36 -8.62 7.08
N ARG A 42 1.57 -8.12 6.80
CA ARG A 42 1.75 -6.72 6.34
C ARG A 42 1.16 -6.48 4.95
N THR A 43 1.20 -7.47 4.06
CA THR A 43 0.56 -7.40 2.75
C THR A 43 -0.97 -7.33 2.89
N ALA A 44 -1.55 -8.15 3.76
CA ALA A 44 -2.98 -8.14 4.04
C ALA A 44 -3.44 -6.79 4.62
N GLU A 45 -2.67 -6.23 5.56
CA GLU A 45 -2.97 -4.92 6.13
C GLU A 45 -2.88 -3.79 5.10
N LEU A 46 -1.93 -3.86 4.16
CA LEU A 46 -1.86 -2.90 3.06
C LEU A 46 -3.07 -3.03 2.12
N ARG A 47 -3.53 -4.25 1.83
CA ARG A 47 -4.76 -4.46 1.04
C ARG A 47 -5.98 -3.88 1.73
N ARG A 48 -6.16 -4.17 3.03
CA ARG A 48 -7.24 -3.60 3.86
C ARG A 48 -7.23 -2.07 3.81
N LEU A 49 -6.06 -1.44 3.98
CA LEU A 49 -5.91 0.01 3.90
C LEU A 49 -6.34 0.55 2.52
N VAL A 50 -5.93 -0.09 1.42
CA VAL A 50 -6.29 0.34 0.05
C VAL A 50 -7.79 0.22 -0.20
N GLU A 51 -8.44 -0.80 0.36
CA GLU A 51 -9.90 -1.00 0.26
C GLU A 51 -10.69 0.04 1.07
N GLU A 52 -10.15 0.51 2.19
CA GLU A 52 -10.81 1.51 3.05
C GLU A 52 -10.52 2.96 2.65
N LEU A 53 -9.42 3.22 1.94
CA LEU A 53 -9.03 4.57 1.57
C LEU A 53 -9.97 5.17 0.50
N PRO A 54 -10.40 6.43 0.64
CA PRO A 54 -11.17 7.12 -0.39
C PRO A 54 -10.27 7.42 -1.59
N MET A 55 -10.37 6.62 -2.65
CA MET A 55 -9.57 6.75 -3.86
C MET A 55 -10.40 7.37 -5.00
N LYS A 56 -9.94 8.50 -5.55
CA LYS A 56 -10.60 9.13 -6.72
C LYS A 56 -10.54 8.24 -7.97
N TYR A 57 -9.47 7.47 -8.10
CA TYR A 57 -9.27 6.48 -9.14
C TYR A 57 -9.07 5.11 -8.49
N PRO A 58 -10.11 4.25 -8.42
CA PRO A 58 -9.96 2.93 -7.82
C PRO A 58 -8.90 2.10 -8.56
N ALA A 59 -8.19 1.27 -7.78
CA ALA A 59 -7.08 0.44 -8.25
C ALA A 59 -7.57 -0.66 -9.21
#